data_AF-A0A7J5Y2N2-F1
#
_entry.id   AF-A0A7J5Y2N2-F1
#
_cell.length_a   1.000
_cell.length_b   1.000
_cell.length_c   1.000
_cell.angle_alpha   90.00
_cell.angle_beta   90.00
_cell.angle_gamma   90.00
#
_symmetry.space_group_name_H-M   'P 1'
#
loop_
_entity.id
_entity.type
_entity.pdbx_description
1 polymer ?
#
loop_
_entity_poly.entity_id
_entity_poly.type
_entity_poly.pdbx_seq_one_letter_code
_entity_poly.pdbx_strand_id
1 'polypeptide(L)'
;MKAFTSSSSFLPPPSSSSSSSLLLLSSFLYPSFSHILYPFLLLLLLLLLLLLPSSSSSPPLILHANSSMQSLTAEIQSFSRSRLRKQCTRVTSLSGRRIIETWKGSTITVVEDPVPTERILGYVSHILNVAFGVENVFPDLFIYKTVSILDHPDADVLLHLTDVCSFIQQAHSE
;
A
#
# COMPACT_ATOMS: atom_id res chain seq x y z
N MET A 1 58.09 -3.37 32.25
CA MET A 1 58.35 -4.20 33.45
C MET A 1 57.40 -3.78 34.58
N LYS A 2 57.08 -4.72 35.48
CA LYS A 2 56.37 -4.65 36.79
C LYS A 2 55.95 -3.25 37.32
N ALA A 3 54.71 -2.95 37.72
CA ALA A 3 53.73 -3.62 38.62
C ALA A 3 53.87 -3.28 40.13
N PHE A 4 52.69 -3.02 40.76
CA PHE A 4 52.34 -3.09 42.22
C PHE A 4 52.83 -1.95 43.15
N THR A 5 52.08 -1.45 44.17
CA THR A 5 50.66 -1.67 44.61
C THR A 5 50.12 -0.58 45.60
N SER A 6 48.78 -0.41 45.64
CA SER A 6 47.88 -0.24 46.83
C SER A 6 48.09 0.89 47.88
N SER A 7 47.02 1.66 48.20
CA SER A 7 46.24 1.43 49.45
C SER A 7 45.01 2.34 49.65
N SER A 8 43.87 1.69 49.97
CA SER A 8 42.71 2.10 50.79
C SER A 8 42.07 3.50 50.68
N SER A 9 40.76 3.49 50.38
CA SER A 9 39.80 4.59 50.44
C SER A 9 39.43 5.05 51.86
N PHE A 10 39.11 6.35 51.99
CA PHE A 10 38.66 7.02 53.22
C PHE A 10 37.12 7.01 53.36
N LEU A 11 36.60 6.95 54.58
CA LEU A 11 35.20 7.25 54.96
C LEU A 11 35.20 8.42 55.95
N PRO A 12 34.19 9.31 55.92
CA PRO A 12 33.12 9.27 56.95
C PRO A 12 31.70 9.61 56.37
N PRO A 13 30.61 9.68 57.18
CA PRO A 13 29.23 9.40 56.75
C PRO A 13 28.29 10.65 56.72
N PRO A 14 26.94 10.55 56.86
CA PRO A 14 26.01 10.19 55.78
C PRO A 14 24.87 11.21 55.54
N SER A 15 23.98 10.86 54.58
CA SER A 15 22.57 11.29 54.45
C SER A 15 22.22 12.75 54.14
N SER A 16 21.71 12.99 52.92
CA SER A 16 20.32 13.50 52.68
C SER A 16 20.07 13.82 51.19
N SER A 17 19.96 12.80 50.34
CA SER A 17 19.62 12.99 48.91
C SER A 17 18.11 12.99 48.67
N SER A 18 17.52 14.17 48.60
CA SER A 18 16.11 14.40 48.26
C SER A 18 15.77 13.93 46.85
N SER A 19 15.11 12.77 46.70
CA SER A 19 14.50 12.32 45.42
C SER A 19 13.36 11.31 45.58
N SER A 20 13.23 10.60 46.71
CA SER A 20 12.26 9.51 46.86
C SER A 20 10.83 9.92 47.29
N SER A 21 10.60 11.21 47.60
CA SER A 21 9.40 11.64 48.34
C SER A 21 8.11 11.78 47.51
N LEU A 22 8.18 11.78 46.18
CA LEU A 22 6.99 11.96 45.31
C LEU A 22 6.39 10.65 44.78
N LEU A 23 7.11 9.53 44.84
CA LEU A 23 6.59 8.21 44.45
C LEU A 23 5.96 7.44 45.62
N LEU A 24 6.11 7.90 46.86
CA LEU A 24 5.56 7.25 48.05
C LEU A 24 4.16 7.74 48.46
N LEU A 25 3.67 8.86 47.90
CA LEU A 25 2.32 9.38 48.21
C LEU A 25 1.19 8.65 47.48
N SER A 26 1.47 7.90 46.41
CA SER A 26 0.44 7.12 45.69
C SER A 26 0.09 5.78 46.36
N SER A 27 0.86 5.34 47.36
CA SER A 27 0.74 4.00 47.96
C SER A 27 0.03 3.95 49.31
N PHE A 28 -0.45 5.08 49.84
CA PHE A 28 -0.99 5.17 51.21
C PHE A 28 -2.49 5.52 51.33
N LEU A 29 -3.21 5.72 50.22
CA LEU A 29 -4.68 5.68 50.20
C LEU A 29 -5.15 4.56 49.25
N TYR A 30 -6.17 3.81 49.69
CA TYR A 30 -6.78 2.62 49.04
C TYR A 30 -6.01 1.29 49.08
N PRO A 31 -5.83 0.68 50.27
CA PRO A 31 -5.71 -0.76 50.37
C PRO A 31 -7.07 -1.47 50.12
N SER A 32 -7.03 -2.59 49.40
CA SER A 32 -7.97 -3.74 49.50
C SER A 32 -9.27 -3.81 48.67
N PHE A 33 -9.54 -2.98 47.66
CA PHE A 33 -10.73 -3.15 46.78
C PHE A 33 -10.48 -2.85 45.29
N SER A 34 -9.50 -3.51 44.65
CA SER A 34 -9.05 -3.09 43.30
C SER A 34 -8.83 -4.18 42.23
N HIS A 35 -9.09 -5.46 42.49
CA HIS A 35 -8.97 -6.50 41.42
C HIS A 35 -10.30 -6.88 40.74
N ILE A 36 -11.45 -6.71 41.42
CA ILE A 36 -12.77 -7.07 40.88
C ILE A 36 -13.50 -5.84 40.31
N LEU A 37 -13.35 -4.66 40.92
CA LEU A 37 -14.00 -3.43 40.44
C LEU A 37 -13.32 -2.85 39.18
N TYR A 38 -12.01 -3.05 38.99
CA TYR A 38 -11.26 -2.48 37.86
C TYR A 38 -11.78 -2.92 36.48
N PRO A 39 -12.01 -4.22 36.19
CA PRO A 39 -12.60 -4.62 34.92
C PRO A 39 -14.04 -4.11 34.76
N PHE A 40 -14.80 -3.97 35.85
CA PHE A 40 -16.16 -3.45 35.80
C PHE A 40 -16.19 -1.94 35.50
N LEU A 41 -15.26 -1.17 36.08
CA LEU A 41 -15.08 0.26 35.82
C LEU A 41 -14.54 0.50 34.40
N LEU A 42 -13.63 -0.36 33.92
CA LEU A 42 -13.11 -0.31 32.55
C LEU A 42 -14.21 -0.66 31.52
N LEU A 43 -15.04 -1.67 31.81
CA LEU A 43 -16.20 -2.00 30.98
C LEU A 43 -17.25 -0.88 30.99
N LEU A 44 -17.49 -0.24 32.15
CA LEU A 44 -18.38 0.91 32.26
C LEU A 44 -17.84 2.11 31.46
N LEU A 45 -16.52 2.37 31.51
CA LEU A 45 -15.86 3.39 30.71
C LEU A 45 -15.96 3.11 29.20
N LEU A 46 -15.77 1.85 28.79
CA LEU A 46 -15.97 1.41 27.40
C LEU A 46 -17.42 1.60 26.95
N LEU A 47 -18.39 1.26 27.81
CA LEU A 47 -19.81 1.47 27.55
C LEU A 47 -20.15 2.97 27.44
N LEU A 48 -19.57 3.81 28.31
CA LEU A 48 -19.73 5.27 28.26
C LEU A 48 -19.13 5.87 26.98
N LEU A 49 -17.98 5.35 26.51
CA LEU A 49 -17.39 5.70 25.21
C LEU A 49 -18.26 5.27 24.02
N LEU A 50 -19.03 4.18 24.15
CA LEU A 50 -20.00 3.74 23.13
C LEU A 50 -21.34 4.51 23.18
N LEU A 51 -21.72 5.08 24.33
CA LEU A 51 -22.93 5.90 24.50
C LEU A 51 -22.70 7.41 24.32
N LEU A 52 -21.45 7.87 24.29
CA LEU A 52 -21.14 9.25 23.94
C LEU A 52 -21.48 9.50 22.46
N PRO A 53 -22.44 10.39 22.14
CA PRO A 53 -22.77 10.66 20.75
C PRO A 53 -21.56 11.31 20.07
N SER A 54 -21.12 10.72 18.96
CA SER A 54 -19.92 11.11 18.21
C SER A 54 -20.04 12.51 17.59
N SER A 55 -19.92 13.55 18.40
CA SER A 55 -19.80 14.96 18.00
C SER A 55 -18.42 15.30 17.41
N SER A 56 -17.86 14.35 16.66
CA SER A 56 -16.67 14.52 15.82
C SER A 56 -17.08 15.15 14.51
N SER A 57 -17.14 16.49 14.50
CA SER A 57 -17.20 17.31 13.29
C SER A 57 -15.87 17.20 12.52
N SER A 58 -15.62 16.03 11.94
CA SER A 58 -14.48 15.74 11.07
C SER A 58 -15.04 15.06 9.83
N PRO A 59 -14.97 15.69 8.64
CA PRO A 59 -15.45 15.05 7.42
C PRO A 59 -14.61 13.79 7.18
N PRO A 60 -15.22 12.61 6.94
CA PRO A 60 -14.46 11.43 6.62
C PRO A 60 -13.73 11.66 5.29
N LEU A 61 -12.43 11.37 5.25
CA LEU A 61 -11.58 11.47 4.04
C LEU A 61 -11.97 10.47 2.92
N ILE A 62 -13.13 9.83 3.06
CA ILE A 62 -13.77 8.90 2.12
C ILE A 62 -14.43 9.65 0.94
N LEU A 63 -14.78 10.94 1.11
CA LEU A 63 -15.48 11.71 0.07
C LEU A 63 -14.63 12.08 -1.16
N HIS A 64 -13.30 12.06 -1.06
CA HIS A 64 -12.42 12.47 -2.17
C HIS A 64 -12.19 11.36 -3.23
N ALA A 65 -12.27 10.08 -2.83
CA ALA A 65 -12.21 8.95 -3.76
C ALA A 65 -13.58 8.63 -4.39
N ASN A 66 -14.67 8.99 -3.70
CA ASN A 66 -16.02 8.66 -4.15
C ASN A 66 -16.45 9.47 -5.39
N SER A 67 -15.99 10.72 -5.53
CA SER A 67 -16.27 11.56 -6.71
C SER A 67 -15.57 11.06 -7.98
N SER A 68 -14.32 10.60 -7.89
CA SER A 68 -13.59 10.02 -9.04
C SER A 68 -14.15 8.65 -9.43
N MET A 69 -14.49 7.79 -8.46
CA MET A 69 -15.23 6.54 -8.70
C MET A 69 -16.54 6.78 -9.44
N GLN A 70 -17.36 7.74 -8.99
CA GLN A 70 -18.64 8.07 -9.61
C GLN A 70 -18.46 8.64 -11.02
N SER A 71 -17.45 9.48 -11.25
CA SER A 71 -17.13 10.02 -12.58
C SER A 71 -16.76 8.92 -13.58
N LEU A 72 -15.82 8.03 -13.23
CA LEU A 72 -15.39 6.93 -14.09
C LEU A 72 -16.51 5.89 -14.30
N THR A 73 -17.26 5.56 -13.25
CA THR A 73 -18.39 4.62 -13.34
C THR A 73 -19.49 5.17 -14.25
N ALA A 74 -19.80 6.47 -14.15
CA ALA A 74 -20.74 7.13 -15.06
C ALA A 74 -20.24 7.18 -16.51
N GLU A 75 -18.94 7.40 -16.73
CA GLU A 75 -18.33 7.33 -18.06
C GLU A 75 -18.44 5.92 -18.67
N ILE A 76 -18.12 4.88 -17.91
CA ILE A 76 -18.25 3.47 -18.33
C ILE A 76 -19.72 3.09 -18.60
N GLN A 77 -20.65 3.48 -17.72
CA GLN A 77 -22.08 3.19 -17.89
C GLN A 77 -22.70 3.94 -19.08
N SER A 78 -22.27 5.18 -19.34
CA SER A 78 -22.68 5.97 -20.51
C SER A 78 -21.89 5.62 -21.78
N PHE A 79 -20.95 4.67 -21.71
CA PHE A 79 -20.17 4.25 -22.87
C PHE A 79 -21.02 3.43 -23.86
N SER A 80 -21.50 4.09 -24.92
CA SER A 80 -22.20 3.39 -26.00
C SER A 80 -21.31 2.31 -26.62
N ARG A 81 -21.81 1.06 -26.63
CA ARG A 81 -21.14 -0.07 -27.30
C ARG A 81 -20.92 0.16 -28.80
N SER A 82 -21.67 1.06 -29.45
CA SER A 82 -21.41 1.44 -30.85
C SER A 82 -20.10 2.22 -31.05
N ARG A 83 -19.52 2.77 -29.96
CA ARG A 83 -18.21 3.44 -29.96
C ARG A 83 -17.06 2.49 -29.62
N LEU A 84 -17.33 1.22 -29.29
CA LEU A 84 -16.26 0.23 -29.13
C LEU A 84 -15.59 0.02 -30.48
N ARG A 85 -14.36 0.53 -30.60
CA ARG A 85 -13.50 0.21 -31.74
C ARG A 85 -13.32 -1.31 -31.77
N LYS A 86 -13.41 -1.93 -32.94
CA LYS A 86 -13.08 -3.34 -33.09
C LYS A 86 -11.60 -3.50 -32.76
N GLN A 87 -11.32 -4.12 -31.62
CA GLN A 87 -9.96 -4.39 -31.15
C GLN A 87 -9.30 -5.34 -32.17
N CYS A 88 -8.28 -4.85 -32.87
CA CYS A 88 -7.28 -5.71 -33.49
C CYS A 88 -6.02 -5.66 -32.63
N THR A 89 -5.49 -6.82 -32.28
CA THR A 89 -4.27 -6.94 -31.47
C THR A 89 -3.11 -7.16 -32.43
N ARG A 90 -2.11 -6.26 -32.41
CA ARG A 90 -0.88 -6.45 -33.17
C ARG A 90 0.12 -7.22 -32.30
N VAL A 91 0.21 -8.52 -32.48
CA VAL A 91 1.12 -9.40 -31.75
C VAL A 91 2.47 -9.43 -32.47
N THR A 92 3.56 -9.33 -31.70
CA THR A 92 4.93 -9.53 -32.20
C THR A 92 5.49 -10.78 -31.51
N SER A 93 5.88 -11.77 -32.30
CA SER A 93 6.57 -12.98 -31.83
C SER A 93 7.99 -12.64 -31.36
N LEU A 94 8.54 -13.46 -30.46
CA LEU A 94 9.98 -13.45 -30.12
C LEU A 94 10.89 -13.60 -31.36
N SER A 95 10.36 -14.18 -32.45
CA SER A 95 11.03 -14.29 -33.75
C SER A 95 10.98 -13.01 -34.61
N GLY A 96 10.42 -11.91 -34.10
CA GLY A 96 10.19 -10.66 -34.85
C GLY A 96 9.00 -10.69 -35.82
N ARG A 97 8.38 -11.86 -36.05
CA ARG A 97 7.16 -11.97 -36.88
C ARG A 97 6.02 -11.18 -36.27
N ARG A 98 5.33 -10.37 -37.07
CA ARG A 98 4.17 -9.57 -36.66
C ARG A 98 2.89 -10.11 -37.27
N ILE A 99 1.88 -10.29 -36.42
CA ILE A 99 0.54 -10.73 -36.83
C ILE A 99 -0.51 -9.78 -36.26
N ILE A 100 -1.61 -9.63 -36.99
CA ILE A 100 -2.78 -8.85 -36.60
C ILE A 100 -3.90 -9.85 -36.31
N GLU A 101 -4.24 -9.98 -35.04
CA GLU A 101 -5.39 -10.76 -34.59
C GLU A 101 -6.63 -9.87 -34.63
N THR A 102 -7.66 -10.27 -35.38
CA THR A 102 -8.93 -9.55 -35.45
C THR A 102 -10.08 -10.48 -35.08
N TRP A 103 -10.88 -10.07 -34.09
CA TRP A 103 -12.08 -10.80 -33.69
C TRP A 103 -13.24 -10.56 -34.66
N LYS A 104 -13.84 -11.64 -35.16
CA LYS A 104 -15.05 -11.65 -35.99
C LYS A 104 -16.10 -12.54 -35.32
N GLY A 105 -16.82 -11.98 -34.35
CA GLY A 105 -17.70 -12.77 -33.49
C GLY A 105 -16.87 -13.67 -32.56
N SER A 106 -17.14 -14.97 -32.56
CA SER A 106 -16.38 -15.98 -31.81
C SER A 106 -15.09 -16.44 -32.48
N THR A 107 -14.80 -16.02 -33.71
CA THR A 107 -13.64 -16.47 -34.48
C THR A 107 -12.54 -15.42 -34.54
N ILE A 108 -11.30 -15.81 -34.23
CA ILE A 108 -10.10 -14.98 -34.42
C ILE A 108 -9.60 -15.20 -35.85
N THR A 109 -9.39 -14.13 -36.61
CA THR A 109 -8.61 -14.18 -37.86
C THR A 109 -7.22 -13.59 -37.61
N VAL A 110 -6.18 -14.38 -37.85
CA VAL A 110 -4.77 -13.99 -37.77
C VAL A 110 -4.26 -13.68 -39.17
N VAL A 111 -3.72 -12.48 -39.37
CA VAL A 111 -3.15 -12.03 -40.66
C VAL A 111 -1.71 -11.55 -40.42
N GLU A 112 -0.77 -11.95 -41.26
CA GLU A 112 0.62 -11.45 -41.17
C GLU A 112 0.66 -9.96 -41.53
N ASP A 113 1.39 -9.17 -40.74
CA ASP A 113 1.45 -7.72 -40.86
C ASP A 113 2.39 -7.34 -42.03
N PRO A 114 1.90 -6.74 -43.12
CA PRO A 114 2.69 -6.54 -44.35
C PRO A 114 3.74 -5.43 -44.25
N VAL A 115 3.88 -4.76 -43.10
CA VAL A 115 4.86 -3.68 -42.89
C VAL A 115 6.26 -4.26 -42.64
N PRO A 116 7.27 -3.96 -43.49
CA PRO A 116 8.64 -4.45 -43.31
C PRO A 116 9.24 -4.12 -41.94
N THR A 117 10.04 -5.05 -41.42
CA THR A 117 10.57 -5.11 -40.03
C THR A 117 11.67 -4.07 -39.71
N GLU A 118 11.78 -2.97 -40.45
CA GLU A 118 12.87 -1.99 -40.29
C GLU A 118 12.58 -0.87 -39.29
N ARG A 119 11.32 -0.63 -38.92
CA ARG A 119 10.96 0.37 -37.91
C ARG A 119 10.77 -0.25 -36.54
N ILE A 120 11.90 -0.34 -35.82
CA ILE A 120 12.05 -0.55 -34.38
C ILE A 120 11.14 -1.67 -33.85
N LEU A 121 11.70 -2.89 -33.76
CA LEU A 121 11.17 -3.89 -32.85
C LEU A 121 11.21 -3.27 -31.44
N GLY A 122 10.04 -2.89 -30.93
CA GLY A 122 9.91 -2.31 -29.59
C GLY A 122 10.35 -3.34 -28.58
N TYR A 123 11.56 -3.17 -28.04
CA TYR A 123 12.04 -3.97 -26.93
C TYR A 123 11.27 -3.55 -25.68
N VAL A 124 10.85 -4.53 -24.88
CA VAL A 124 10.19 -4.25 -23.61
C VAL A 124 11.28 -3.87 -22.62
N SER A 125 11.29 -2.62 -22.18
CA SER A 125 12.22 -2.09 -21.16
C SER A 125 11.64 -2.13 -19.74
N HIS A 126 10.32 -1.99 -19.63
CA HIS A 126 9.60 -1.82 -18.37
C HIS A 126 8.51 -2.88 -18.19
N ILE A 127 8.35 -3.37 -16.95
CA ILE A 127 7.28 -4.30 -16.58
C ILE A 127 6.56 -3.78 -15.33
N LEU A 128 5.25 -3.60 -15.45
CA LEU A 128 4.37 -3.31 -14.33
C LEU A 128 3.76 -4.63 -13.81
N ASN A 129 4.23 -5.08 -12.65
CA ASN A 129 3.70 -6.26 -11.97
C ASN A 129 2.59 -5.81 -10.99
N VAL A 130 1.33 -6.08 -11.33
CA VAL A 130 0.17 -5.73 -10.49
C VAL A 130 -0.32 -6.87 -9.57
N ALA A 131 0.30 -8.06 -9.66
CA ALA A 131 -0.24 -9.26 -9.03
C ALA A 131 0.25 -9.44 -7.59
N PHE A 132 -0.69 -9.69 -6.67
CA PHE A 132 -0.34 -10.06 -5.30
C PHE A 132 0.40 -11.41 -5.24
N GLY A 133 1.58 -11.42 -4.60
CA GLY A 133 2.36 -12.64 -4.35
C GLY A 133 3.14 -13.19 -5.55
N VAL A 134 3.23 -12.47 -6.67
CA VAL A 134 4.03 -12.86 -7.84
C VAL A 134 5.36 -12.12 -7.83
N GLU A 135 6.47 -12.86 -7.84
CA GLU A 135 7.82 -12.29 -7.87
C GLU A 135 8.25 -11.84 -9.28
N ASN A 136 9.16 -10.86 -9.35
CA ASN A 136 9.70 -10.34 -10.60
C ASN A 136 10.79 -11.28 -11.13
N VAL A 137 10.50 -12.01 -12.21
CA VAL A 137 11.47 -12.90 -12.87
C VAL A 137 12.28 -12.11 -13.89
N PHE A 138 13.61 -12.18 -13.85
CA PHE A 138 14.57 -11.38 -14.64
C PHE A 138 14.71 -9.89 -14.23
N PRO A 139 14.97 -9.57 -12.94
CA PRO A 139 15.13 -8.20 -12.47
C PRO A 139 16.30 -7.44 -13.12
N ASP A 140 17.31 -8.14 -13.64
CA ASP A 140 18.46 -7.53 -14.31
C ASP A 140 18.19 -7.13 -15.78
N LEU A 141 17.05 -7.56 -16.35
CA LEU A 141 16.70 -7.33 -17.77
C LEU A 141 15.60 -6.28 -17.97
N PHE A 142 14.80 -5.98 -16.95
CA PHE A 142 13.64 -5.09 -17.04
C PHE A 142 13.53 -4.17 -15.83
N ILE A 143 13.08 -2.94 -16.05
CA ILE A 143 12.74 -2.00 -14.99
C ILE A 143 11.34 -2.36 -14.45
N TYR A 144 11.27 -2.79 -13.19
CA TYR A 144 10.02 -3.20 -12.56
C TYR A 144 9.38 -2.09 -11.73
N LYS A 145 8.06 -1.99 -11.85
CA LYS A 145 7.20 -1.43 -10.78
C LYS A 145 6.26 -2.52 -10.30
N THR A 146 6.33 -2.84 -9.00
CA THR A 146 5.42 -3.80 -8.38
C THR A 146 4.36 -3.05 -7.58
N VAL A 147 3.10 -3.37 -7.83
CA VAL A 147 1.92 -2.83 -7.13
C VAL A 147 1.05 -4.02 -6.75
N SER A 148 1.16 -4.52 -5.52
CA SER A 148 0.48 -5.76 -5.13
C SER A 148 -1.03 -5.58 -4.94
N ILE A 149 -1.80 -5.69 -6.02
CA ILE A 149 -3.27 -5.64 -5.99
C ILE A 149 -3.81 -7.05 -5.76
N LEU A 150 -4.68 -7.21 -4.75
CA LEU A 150 -5.44 -8.43 -4.53
C LEU A 150 -6.65 -8.44 -5.47
N ASP A 151 -6.88 -9.54 -6.18
CA ASP A 151 -8.02 -9.70 -7.09
C ASP A 151 -9.33 -9.97 -6.31
N HIS A 152 -9.79 -8.93 -5.61
CA HIS A 152 -11.03 -8.90 -4.84
C HIS A 152 -11.81 -7.64 -5.22
N PRO A 153 -13.16 -7.68 -5.33
CA PRO A 153 -13.97 -6.50 -5.68
C PRO A 153 -13.83 -5.33 -4.69
N ASP A 154 -13.36 -5.59 -3.46
CA ASP A 154 -13.13 -4.56 -2.43
C ASP A 154 -11.73 -3.90 -2.53
N ALA A 155 -10.86 -4.38 -3.41
CA ALA A 155 -9.54 -3.77 -3.61
C ALA A 155 -9.67 -2.48 -4.43
N ASP A 156 -9.35 -1.33 -3.82
CA ASP A 156 -9.44 -0.03 -4.50
C ASP A 156 -8.28 0.17 -5.48
N VAL A 157 -8.47 -0.29 -6.71
CA VAL A 157 -7.54 -0.13 -7.83
C VAL A 157 -7.25 1.35 -8.14
N LEU A 158 -8.17 2.29 -7.83
CA LEU A 158 -7.98 3.70 -8.19
C LEU A 158 -6.83 4.35 -7.41
N LEU A 159 -6.59 3.92 -6.17
CA LEU A 159 -5.48 4.40 -5.34
C LEU A 159 -4.11 4.22 -6.04
N HIS A 160 -4.01 3.26 -6.95
CA HIS A 160 -2.79 2.94 -7.67
C HIS A 160 -2.69 3.58 -9.06
N LEU A 161 -3.78 4.09 -9.64
CA LEU A 161 -3.78 4.55 -11.04
C LEU A 161 -2.86 5.74 -11.29
N THR A 162 -2.78 6.70 -10.36
CA THR A 162 -1.87 7.86 -10.49
C THR A 162 -0.40 7.40 -10.59
N ASP A 163 -0.03 6.43 -9.75
CA ASP A 163 1.31 5.87 -9.68
C ASP A 163 1.64 4.94 -10.85
N VAL A 164 0.64 4.23 -11.37
CA VAL A 164 0.76 3.40 -12.57
C VAL A 164 0.92 4.28 -13.82
N CYS A 165 0.11 5.33 -13.95
CA CYS A 165 0.16 6.25 -15.08
C CYS A 165 1.50 7.01 -15.15
N SER A 166 2.05 7.47 -14.03
CA SER A 166 3.36 8.13 -14.00
C SER A 166 4.50 7.18 -14.44
N PHE A 167 4.45 5.91 -14.02
CA PHE A 167 5.41 4.89 -14.47
C PHE A 167 5.33 4.62 -15.99
N ILE A 168 4.11 4.51 -16.53
CA ILE A 168 3.90 4.32 -17.99
C ILE A 168 4.36 5.55 -18.78
N GLN A 169 4.12 6.76 -18.27
CA GLN A 169 4.58 8.00 -18.90
C GLN A 169 6.10 8.11 -18.89
N GLN A 170 6.74 7.78 -17.77
CA GLN A 170 8.21 7.72 -17.67
C GLN A 170 8.79 6.73 -18.69
N ALA A 171 8.27 5.50 -18.72
CA ALA A 171 8.69 4.44 -19.65
C ALA A 171 8.49 4.77 -21.14
N HIS A 172 7.62 5.73 -21.48
CA HIS A 172 7.42 6.24 -22.85
C HIS A 172 8.34 7.44 -23.16
N SER A 173 8.93 8.08 -22.15
CA SER A 173 9.84 9.22 -22.32
C SER A 173 11.32 8.82 -22.46
N GLU A 174 11.63 7.53 -22.30
CA GLU A 174 12.95 6.90 -22.41
C GLU A 174 13.15 6.19 -23.76
#